data_AF-A0A946XQY2-F1
#
_entry.id   AF-A0A946XQY2-F1
#
_cell.length_a   1.000
_cell.length_b   1.000
_cell.length_c   1.000
_cell.angle_alpha   90.00
_cell.angle_beta   90.00
_cell.angle_gamma   90.00
#
_symmetry.space_group_name_H-M   'P 1'
#
loop_
_entity.id
_entity.type
_entity.pdbx_description
1 polymer ?
#
loop_
_entity_poly.entity_id
_entity_poly.type
_entity_poly.pdbx_seq_one_letter_code
_entity_poly.pdbx_strand_id
1 'polypeptide(L)'
;SGSRRERAEKLAGMTNSTVLFKGARTVIASESETRPTGYNSTGNYGMATGGVGDTLTGLCSALIGGGISVYDAACLGSWINGRAAEHAIFNDKESRRSLLASDLPKHYGQAFKDLERYSF
;
A
#
# COMPACT_ATOMS: atom_id res chain seq x y z
N SER A 1 6.70 -14.46 -20.96
CA SER A 1 6.44 -13.31 -20.08
C SER A 1 6.57 -13.78 -18.65
N GLY A 2 7.27 -13.03 -17.78
CA GLY A 2 7.51 -13.43 -16.39
C GLY A 2 6.33 -13.15 -15.45
N SER A 3 6.37 -13.73 -14.25
CA SER A 3 5.38 -13.52 -13.19
C SER A 3 5.30 -12.04 -12.77
N ARG A 4 4.21 -11.62 -12.10
CA ARG A 4 4.09 -10.24 -11.59
C ARG A 4 5.23 -9.87 -10.65
N ARG A 5 5.69 -10.84 -9.85
CA ARG A 5 6.84 -10.75 -8.97
C ARG A 5 8.12 -10.46 -9.76
N GLU A 6 8.45 -11.31 -10.72
CA GLU A 6 9.65 -11.15 -11.56
C GLU A 6 9.68 -9.80 -12.28
N ARG A 7 8.52 -9.31 -12.74
CA ARG A 7 8.41 -8.00 -13.39
C ARG A 7 8.69 -6.85 -12.41
N ALA A 8 8.22 -6.96 -11.17
CA ALA A 8 8.46 -5.96 -10.14
C ALA A 8 9.93 -5.96 -9.70
N GLU A 9 10.52 -7.13 -9.45
CA GLU A 9 11.93 -7.30 -9.09
C GLU A 9 12.85 -6.80 -10.22
N LYS A 10 12.54 -7.14 -11.47
CA LYS A 10 13.27 -6.62 -12.63
C LYS A 10 13.20 -5.10 -12.72
N LEU A 11 12.02 -4.50 -12.53
CA LEU A 11 11.86 -3.05 -12.57
C LEU A 11 12.62 -2.36 -11.43
N ALA A 12 12.56 -2.93 -10.21
CA ALA A 12 13.29 -2.44 -9.06
C ALA A 12 14.81 -2.41 -9.32
N GLY A 13 15.37 -3.51 -9.83
CA GLY A 13 16.78 -3.59 -10.20
C GLY A 13 17.18 -2.65 -11.35
N MET A 14 16.32 -2.49 -12.37
CA MET A 14 16.60 -1.57 -13.48
C MET A 14 16.58 -0.09 -13.08
N THR A 15 15.87 0.25 -12.00
CA THR A 15 15.66 1.65 -11.57
C THR A 15 16.36 1.98 -10.25
N ASN A 16 17.05 1.01 -9.63
CA ASN A 16 17.66 1.14 -8.30
C ASN A 16 16.68 1.74 -7.27
N SER A 17 15.44 1.25 -7.28
CA SER A 17 14.33 1.84 -6.52
C SER A 17 13.46 0.75 -5.89
N THR A 18 12.78 1.11 -4.80
CA THR A 18 11.64 0.33 -4.30
C THR A 18 10.42 0.53 -5.21
N VAL A 19 9.80 -0.55 -5.65
CA VAL A 19 8.65 -0.58 -6.57
C VAL A 19 7.41 -1.13 -5.86
N LEU A 20 6.35 -0.32 -5.77
CA LEU A 20 5.00 -0.80 -5.50
C LEU A 20 4.28 -1.14 -6.81
N PHE A 21 4.27 -2.41 -7.18
CA PHE A 21 3.58 -2.87 -8.38
C PHE A 21 2.10 -3.18 -8.09
N LYS A 22 1.27 -2.13 -8.23
CA LYS A 22 -0.18 -2.15 -7.93
C LYS A 22 -0.95 -3.21 -8.71
N GLY A 23 -1.99 -3.75 -8.08
CA GLY A 23 -2.93 -4.75 -8.62
C GLY A 23 -3.75 -5.37 -7.49
N ALA A 24 -4.53 -6.43 -7.79
CA ALA A 24 -5.35 -7.12 -6.77
C ALA A 24 -4.54 -7.65 -5.57
N ARG A 25 -3.26 -7.98 -5.79
CA ARG A 25 -2.23 -8.08 -4.74
C ARG A 25 -1.09 -7.18 -5.15
N THR A 26 -0.79 -6.18 -4.33
CA THR A 26 0.33 -5.28 -4.60
C THR A 26 1.61 -6.04 -4.26
N VAL A 27 2.57 -6.02 -5.20
CA VAL A 27 3.91 -6.58 -5.00
C VAL A 27 4.83 -5.42 -4.62
N ILE A 28 5.61 -5.57 -3.56
CA ILE A 28 6.59 -4.59 -3.11
C ILE A 28 7.96 -5.21 -3.32
N ALA A 29 8.70 -4.73 -4.32
CA ALA A 29 10.04 -5.21 -4.61
C ALA A 29 11.06 -4.10 -4.34
N SER A 30 12.25 -4.48 -3.88
CA SER A 30 13.41 -3.60 -3.78
C SER A 30 14.56 -4.20 -4.59
N GLU A 31 15.43 -3.32 -5.04
CA GLU A 31 16.77 -3.59 -5.56
C GLU A 31 17.70 -4.30 -4.56
N SER A 32 17.39 -4.24 -3.26
CA SER A 32 18.18 -4.85 -2.20
C SER A 32 18.09 -6.38 -2.22
N GLU A 33 19.25 -7.05 -2.26
CA GLU A 33 19.33 -8.52 -2.18
C GLU A 33 18.95 -9.08 -0.79
N THR A 34 18.98 -8.24 0.26
CA THR A 34 18.69 -8.66 1.64
C THR A 34 17.24 -8.44 2.06
N ARG A 35 16.46 -7.71 1.26
CA ARG A 35 15.04 -7.47 1.52
C ARG A 35 14.19 -8.44 0.67
N PRO A 36 13.32 -9.25 1.27
CA PRO A 36 12.45 -10.14 0.50
C PRO A 36 11.42 -9.32 -0.28
N THR A 37 10.89 -9.86 -1.37
CA THR A 37 9.73 -9.27 -2.05
C THR A 37 8.49 -9.38 -1.16
N GLY A 38 7.92 -8.23 -0.79
CA GLY A 38 6.70 -8.10 -0.01
C GLY A 38 5.43 -8.21 -0.85
N TYR A 39 4.32 -8.53 -0.17
CA TYR A 39 2.99 -8.56 -0.76
C TYR A 39 1.99 -7.90 0.18
N ASN A 40 1.14 -7.04 -0.37
CA ASN A 40 -0.02 -6.55 0.34
C ASN A 40 -1.30 -7.21 -0.21
N SER A 41 -2.04 -7.84 0.69
CA SER A 41 -3.34 -8.48 0.45
C SER A 41 -4.52 -7.70 1.04
N THR A 42 -4.27 -6.56 1.71
CA THR A 42 -5.35 -5.69 2.21
C THR A 42 -5.92 -4.83 1.10
N GLY A 43 -7.13 -4.33 1.34
CA GLY A 43 -7.86 -3.48 0.42
C GLY A 43 -8.95 -4.23 -0.32
N ASN A 44 -9.51 -3.58 -1.33
CA ASN A 44 -10.63 -4.13 -2.08
C ASN A 44 -10.66 -3.58 -3.52
N TYR A 45 -11.47 -4.21 -4.37
CA TYR A 45 -11.59 -3.83 -5.80
C TYR A 45 -12.05 -2.39 -6.03
N GLY A 46 -12.72 -1.76 -5.07
CA GLY A 46 -13.13 -0.36 -5.09
C GLY A 46 -11.97 0.64 -5.04
N MET A 47 -10.76 0.19 -4.73
CA MET A 47 -9.55 1.03 -4.74
C MET A 47 -9.02 1.32 -6.15
N ALA A 48 -9.64 0.76 -7.20
CA ALA A 48 -9.31 1.06 -8.59
C ALA A 48 -9.89 2.40 -9.07
N THR A 49 -10.24 3.32 -8.16
CA THR A 49 -10.74 4.66 -8.44
C THR A 49 -9.60 5.67 -8.60
N GLY A 50 -9.88 6.75 -9.34
CA GLY A 50 -8.92 7.85 -9.54
C GLY A 50 -8.51 8.48 -8.20
N GLY A 51 -7.24 8.87 -8.07
CA GLY A 51 -6.70 9.54 -6.89
C GLY A 51 -6.19 8.62 -5.78
N VAL A 52 -6.58 7.34 -5.72
CA VAL A 52 -6.09 6.40 -4.68
C VAL A 52 -4.56 6.22 -4.74
N GLY A 53 -4.01 6.31 -5.95
CA GLY A 53 -2.56 6.29 -6.16
C GLY A 53 -1.85 7.51 -5.55
N ASP A 54 -2.48 8.68 -5.59
CA ASP A 54 -1.93 9.92 -5.05
C ASP A 54 -2.00 9.89 -3.52
N THR A 55 -3.11 9.41 -2.94
CA THR A 55 -3.23 9.22 -1.50
C THR A 55 -2.16 8.26 -0.97
N LEU A 56 -1.95 7.12 -1.65
CA LEU A 56 -0.90 6.17 -1.30
C LEU A 56 0.50 6.79 -1.40
N THR A 57 0.76 7.58 -2.45
CA THR A 57 2.03 8.30 -2.61
C THR A 57 2.26 9.25 -1.44
N GLY A 58 1.27 10.08 -1.09
CA GLY A 58 1.35 11.01 0.02
C GLY A 58 1.59 10.31 1.36
N LEU A 59 0.93 9.18 1.60
CA LEU A 59 1.15 8.36 2.79
C LEU A 59 2.59 7.83 2.85
N CYS A 60 3.09 7.23 1.77
CA CYS A 60 4.48 6.77 1.70
C CYS A 60 5.47 7.93 1.93
N SER A 61 5.24 9.09 1.32
CA SER A 61 6.08 10.28 1.53
C SER A 61 6.08 10.76 2.98
N ALA A 62 4.94 10.75 3.66
CA ALA A 62 4.84 11.12 5.07
C ALA A 62 5.61 10.13 5.97
N LEU A 63 5.50 8.82 5.70
CA LEU A 63 6.25 7.79 6.44
C LEU A 63 7.76 7.94 6.25
N ILE A 64 8.21 8.19 5.01
CA ILE A 64 9.62 8.45 4.70
C ILE A 64 10.11 9.73 5.40
N GLY A 65 9.33 10.80 5.37
CA GLY A 65 9.64 12.04 6.08
C GLY A 65 9.73 11.86 7.61
N GLY A 66 9.07 10.85 8.16
CA GLY A 66 9.18 10.42 9.56
C GLY A 66 10.38 9.52 9.87
N GLY A 67 11.26 9.24 8.90
CA GLY A 67 12.48 8.45 9.08
C GLY A 67 12.34 6.95 8.79
N ILE A 68 11.20 6.50 8.27
CA ILE A 68 11.02 5.11 7.86
C ILE A 68 11.74 4.86 6.53
N SER A 69 12.42 3.72 6.40
CA SER A 69 13.11 3.36 5.15
C SER A 69 12.12 3.29 3.97
N VAL A 70 12.59 3.55 2.75
CA VAL A 70 11.71 3.56 1.55
C VAL A 70 10.97 2.23 1.38
N TYR A 71 11.67 1.10 1.59
CA TYR A 71 11.07 -0.23 1.51
C TYR A 71 10.02 -0.46 2.61
N ASP A 72 10.33 -0.09 3.86
CA ASP A 72 9.39 -0.29 4.97
C ASP A 72 8.18 0.65 4.84
N ALA A 73 8.39 1.88 4.37
CA ALA A 73 7.33 2.84 4.06
C ALA A 73 6.43 2.36 2.92
N ALA A 74 7.00 1.70 1.90
CA ALA A 74 6.23 1.06 0.83
C ALA A 74 5.33 -0.07 1.37
N CYS A 75 5.88 -0.93 2.24
CA CYS A 75 5.13 -2.02 2.86
C CYS A 75 4.00 -1.49 3.76
N LEU A 76 4.35 -0.60 4.69
CA LEU A 76 3.42 0.01 5.64
C LEU A 76 2.37 0.84 4.92
N GLY A 77 2.78 1.73 4.01
CA GLY A 77 1.87 2.59 3.26
C GLY A 77 0.88 1.78 2.43
N SER A 78 1.33 0.71 1.75
CA SER A 78 0.43 -0.17 1.01
C SER A 78 -0.60 -0.83 1.94
N TRP A 79 -0.14 -1.38 3.07
CA TRP A 79 -1.02 -2.05 4.03
C TRP A 79 -2.01 -1.09 4.70
N ILE A 80 -1.55 0.05 5.20
CA ILE A 80 -2.39 1.08 5.84
C ILE A 80 -3.45 1.57 4.86
N ASN A 81 -3.06 1.86 3.61
CA ASN A 81 -3.99 2.35 2.60
C ASN A 81 -5.05 1.30 2.23
N GLY A 82 -4.66 0.02 2.12
CA GLY A 82 -5.60 -1.07 1.90
C GLY A 82 -6.52 -1.31 3.10
N ARG A 83 -5.97 -1.32 4.31
CA ARG A 83 -6.74 -1.53 5.53
C ARG A 83 -7.75 -0.40 5.80
N ALA A 84 -7.38 0.84 5.49
CA ALA A 84 -8.28 1.98 5.53
C ALA A 84 -9.44 1.84 4.54
N ALA A 85 -9.19 1.29 3.34
CA ALA A 85 -10.23 1.01 2.36
C ALA A 85 -11.21 -0.08 2.83
N GLU A 86 -10.73 -1.08 3.55
CA GLU A 86 -11.60 -2.08 4.19
C GLU A 86 -12.48 -1.43 5.26
N HIS A 87 -11.89 -0.61 6.15
CA HIS A 87 -12.64 0.12 7.18
C HIS A 87 -13.70 1.05 6.60
N ALA A 88 -13.40 1.79 5.53
CA ALA A 88 -14.37 2.65 4.85
C ALA A 88 -15.63 1.90 4.41
N ILE A 89 -15.46 0.68 3.89
CA ILE A 89 -16.59 -0.16 3.46
C ILE A 89 -17.38 -0.70 4.65
N PHE A 90 -16.68 -1.19 5.68
CA PHE A 90 -17.33 -1.82 6.82
C PHE A 90 -18.05 -0.81 7.74
N ASN A 91 -17.47 0.37 7.94
CA ASN A 91 -17.93 1.33 8.94
C ASN A 91 -18.87 2.40 8.37
N ASP A 92 -18.56 2.92 7.18
CA ASP A 92 -19.31 4.06 6.61
C ASP A 92 -20.37 3.61 5.59
N LYS A 93 -20.59 2.29 5.46
CA LYS A 93 -21.52 1.65 4.51
C LYS A 93 -21.26 2.04 3.05
N GLU A 94 -20.07 2.54 2.75
CA GLU A 94 -19.69 2.85 1.38
C GLU A 94 -19.73 1.56 0.57
N SER A 95 -20.43 1.62 -0.56
CA SER A 95 -20.38 0.51 -1.49
C SER A 95 -18.96 0.39 -2.04
N ARG A 96 -18.54 -0.83 -2.41
CA ARG A 96 -17.27 -1.03 -3.13
C ARG A 96 -17.13 -0.16 -4.39
N ARG A 97 -18.22 0.39 -4.93
CA ARG A 97 -18.24 1.25 -6.11
C ARG A 97 -18.21 2.74 -5.80
N SER A 98 -18.48 3.14 -4.55
CA SER A 98 -18.52 4.55 -4.13
C SER A 98 -17.27 4.99 -3.37
N LEU A 99 -16.35 4.07 -3.05
CA LEU A 99 -15.10 4.39 -2.37
C LEU A 99 -14.29 5.46 -3.13
N LEU A 100 -14.15 6.64 -2.53
CA LEU A 100 -13.34 7.73 -3.06
C LEU A 100 -11.95 7.73 -2.43
N ALA A 101 -10.98 8.26 -3.15
CA ALA A 101 -9.63 8.46 -2.63
C ALA A 101 -9.59 9.31 -1.35
N SER A 102 -10.53 10.25 -1.21
CA SER A 102 -10.70 11.13 -0.06
C SER A 102 -11.25 10.44 1.19
N ASP A 103 -11.78 9.23 1.08
CA ASP A 103 -12.30 8.49 2.22
C ASP A 103 -11.17 7.78 2.97
N LEU A 104 -10.11 7.37 2.27
CA LEU A 104 -9.00 6.62 2.85
C LEU A 104 -8.32 7.35 4.02
N PRO A 105 -7.96 8.65 3.91
CA PRO A 105 -7.33 9.37 5.02
C PRO A 105 -8.18 9.42 6.29
N LYS A 106 -9.51 9.40 6.18
CA LYS A 106 -10.42 9.40 7.34
C LYS A 106 -10.26 8.13 8.19
N HIS A 107 -9.81 7.03 7.57
CA HIS A 107 -9.64 5.73 8.22
C HIS A 107 -8.18 5.36 8.50
N TYR A 108 -7.20 6.20 8.15
CA TYR A 108 -5.78 5.92 8.44
C TYR A 108 -5.52 5.73 9.94
N GLY A 109 -6.16 6.54 10.80
CA GLY A 109 -6.04 6.37 12.25
C GLY A 109 -6.53 5.00 12.75
N GLN A 110 -7.56 4.42 12.14
CA GLN A 110 -8.02 3.06 12.46
C GLN A 110 -7.02 2.00 11.97
N ALA A 111 -6.51 2.17 10.75
CA ALA A 111 -5.50 1.27 10.20
C ALA A 111 -4.19 1.28 11.03
N PHE A 112 -3.70 2.44 11.48
CA PHE A 112 -2.54 2.52 12.38
C PHE A 112 -2.80 1.80 13.71
N LYS A 113 -3.99 1.98 14.32
CA LYS A 113 -4.36 1.26 15.54
C LYS A 113 -4.39 -0.26 15.33
N ASP A 114 -4.81 -0.74 14.16
CA ASP A 114 -4.74 -2.16 13.83
C ASP A 114 -3.29 -2.65 13.79
N LEU A 115 -2.37 -1.86 13.21
CA LEU A 115 -0.94 -2.21 13.15
C LEU A 115 -0.31 -2.32 14.55
N GLU A 116 -0.64 -1.38 15.44
CA GLU A 116 -0.17 -1.39 16.83
C GLU A 116 -0.65 -2.64 17.57
N ARG A 117 -1.89 -3.10 17.34
CA ARG A 117 -2.43 -4.33 17.95
C ARG A 117 -1.73 -5.61 17.49
N TYR A 118 -1.12 -5.62 16.31
CA TYR A 118 -0.34 -6.77 15.80
C TYR A 118 1.14 -6.71 16.19
N SER A 119 1.60 -5.59 16.76
CA SER A 119 3.00 -5.37 17.13
C SER A 119 3.31 -5.71 18.59
N PHE A 120 2.36 -6.34 19.31
CA PHE A 120 2.50 -6.82 20.70
C PHE A 120 1.89 -8.22 20.88
#